data_AF-A0A382K6U3-F1
#
_entry.id   AF-A0A382K6U3-F1
#
_cell.length_a   1.000
_cell.length_b   1.000
_cell.length_c   1.000
_cell.angle_alpha   90.00
_cell.angle_beta   90.00
_cell.angle_gamma   90.00
#
_symmetry.space_group_name_H-M   'P 1'
#
loop_
_entity.id
_entity.type
_entity.pdbx_description
1 polymer ?
#
loop_
_entity_poly.entity_id
_entity_poly.type
_entity_poly.pdbx_seq_one_letter_code
_entity_poly.pdbx_strand_id
1 'polypeptide(L)'
;MNAFKVAMNNIKRFHERQKPENYQVVSGGVKTDLVWKPLQSVGLYIPGGNAVYPSSLLMNVIPAKIAGVKRIVVVTPSKSNKINPYILALLDLFSINEVYQVGGAHAVAALAYGTDTIKSVNKIFGPGNAYVSSAKKQVFGKVGIDLIAGPSEIVVVADKDNNPQWVASDLIAQAEHDENSQSILITDENDFANKVISSIKDLNEQLPKKQII
;
A
#
# COMPACT_ATOMS: atom_id res chain seq x y z
N MET A 1 -1.03 20.35 -2.86
CA MET A 1 -0.17 20.08 -1.68
C MET A 1 -0.93 20.00 -0.35
N ASN A 2 -1.97 20.82 -0.12
CA ASN A 2 -2.71 20.80 1.15
C ASN A 2 -3.34 19.43 1.51
N ALA A 3 -3.98 18.75 0.54
CA ALA A 3 -4.53 17.41 0.77
C ALA A 3 -3.45 16.39 1.20
N PHE A 4 -2.25 16.44 0.59
CA PHE A 4 -1.13 15.59 1.00
C PHE A 4 -0.66 15.89 2.42
N LYS A 5 -0.61 17.16 2.84
CA LYS A 5 -0.27 17.52 4.22
C LYS A 5 -1.27 16.94 5.22
N VAL A 6 -2.57 17.01 4.91
CA VAL A 6 -3.62 16.40 5.76
C VAL A 6 -3.42 14.89 5.86
N ALA A 7 -3.23 14.21 4.72
CA ALA A 7 -2.98 12.77 4.69
C ALA A 7 -1.72 12.39 5.47
N MET A 8 -0.60 13.11 5.26
CA MET A 8 0.66 12.91 5.98
C MET A 8 0.48 13.03 7.49
N ASN A 9 -0.22 14.06 7.95
CA ASN A 9 -0.46 14.28 9.38
C ASN A 9 -1.30 13.16 9.99
N ASN A 10 -2.35 12.71 9.29
CA ASN A 10 -3.19 11.60 9.75
C ASN A 10 -2.41 10.29 9.84
N ILE A 11 -1.66 9.95 8.79
CA ILE A 11 -0.83 8.73 8.75
C ILE A 11 0.24 8.78 9.84
N LYS A 12 0.92 9.93 10.00
CA LYS A 12 1.94 10.13 11.03
C LYS A 12 1.35 9.94 12.43
N ARG A 13 0.26 10.63 12.75
CA ARG A 13 -0.41 10.55 14.06
C ARG A 13 -0.82 9.12 14.42
N PHE A 14 -1.27 8.34 13.43
CA PHE A 14 -1.64 6.95 13.64
C PHE A 14 -0.42 6.07 13.96
N HIS A 15 0.62 6.14 13.13
CA HIS A 15 1.80 5.26 13.27
C HIS A 15 2.72 5.65 14.43
N GLU A 16 2.77 6.93 14.84
CA GLU A 16 3.53 7.35 16.02
C GLU A 16 3.01 6.68 17.29
N ARG A 17 1.69 6.46 17.40
CA ARG A 17 1.08 5.76 18.53
C ARG A 17 1.39 4.26 18.56
N GLN A 18 1.79 3.68 17.43
CA GLN A 18 2.09 2.25 17.31
C GLN A 18 3.57 1.95 17.55
N LYS A 19 4.42 2.97 17.74
CA LYS A 19 5.84 2.77 17.95
C LYS A 19 6.06 2.04 19.28
N PRO A 20 6.70 0.86 19.28
CA PRO A 20 6.88 0.09 20.50
C PRO A 20 7.98 0.72 21.37
N GLU A 21 7.84 0.56 22.68
CA GLU A 21 8.84 0.98 23.66
C GLU A 21 9.72 -0.19 24.08
N ASN A 22 11.00 0.10 24.34
CA ASN A 22 11.89 -0.87 24.97
C ASN A 22 11.47 -1.03 26.42
N TYR A 23 11.55 -2.25 26.95
CA TYR A 23 11.31 -2.47 28.36
C TYR A 23 12.28 -3.49 28.94
N GLN A 24 12.36 -3.49 30.26
CA GLN A 24 13.26 -4.32 31.03
C GLN A 24 12.50 -4.96 32.18
N VAL A 25 12.79 -6.23 32.45
CA VAL A 25 12.24 -6.97 33.58
C VAL A 25 13.42 -7.51 34.41
N VAL A 26 13.36 -7.28 35.72
CA VAL A 26 14.31 -7.83 36.68
C VAL A 26 13.56 -8.76 37.61
N SER A 27 13.97 -10.03 37.68
CA SER A 27 13.37 -11.03 38.56
C SER A 27 14.41 -12.06 39.00
N GLY A 28 14.45 -12.38 40.30
CA GLY A 28 15.39 -13.37 40.86
C GLY A 28 16.87 -13.05 40.61
N GLY A 29 17.23 -11.77 40.51
CA GLY A 29 18.60 -11.33 40.18
C GLY A 29 18.97 -11.43 38.69
N VAL A 30 18.06 -11.90 37.83
CA VAL A 30 18.24 -11.94 36.37
C VAL A 30 17.59 -10.72 35.74
N LYS A 31 18.29 -10.12 34.78
CA LYS A 31 17.85 -8.96 34.00
C LYS A 31 17.57 -9.38 32.55
N THR A 32 16.38 -9.05 32.06
CA THR A 32 15.95 -9.32 30.68
C THR A 32 15.48 -8.03 30.01
N ASP A 33 16.01 -7.73 28.83
CA ASP A 33 15.68 -6.54 28.04
C ASP A 33 14.96 -6.93 26.73
N LEU A 34 13.84 -6.27 26.42
CA LEU A 34 13.25 -6.26 25.07
C LEU A 34 13.61 -4.94 24.39
N VAL A 35 14.37 -5.03 23.30
CA VAL A 35 14.83 -3.85 22.54
C VAL A 35 14.35 -3.92 21.11
N TRP A 36 13.62 -2.88 20.69
CA TRP A 36 13.21 -2.66 19.31
C TRP A 36 14.27 -1.87 18.56
N LYS A 37 14.71 -2.40 17.41
CA LYS A 37 15.65 -1.72 16.51
C LYS A 37 15.05 -1.60 15.11
N PRO A 38 15.17 -0.45 14.45
CA PRO A 38 14.75 -0.33 13.06
C PRO A 38 15.58 -1.22 12.16
N LEU A 39 14.99 -1.61 11.04
CA LEU A 39 15.74 -2.19 9.93
C LEU A 39 16.77 -1.18 9.41
N GLN A 40 17.93 -1.68 8.99
CA GLN A 40 18.97 -0.81 8.42
C GLN A 40 18.51 -0.22 7.09
N SER A 41 17.81 -1.01 6.27
CA SER A 41 17.31 -0.61 4.97
C SER A 41 15.99 -1.27 4.57
N VAL A 42 15.16 -0.52 3.86
CA VAL A 42 13.92 -1.02 3.25
C VAL A 42 13.82 -0.60 1.79
N GLY A 43 13.25 -1.46 0.97
CA GLY A 43 12.88 -1.18 -0.42
C GLY A 43 11.37 -0.98 -0.52
N LEU A 44 10.94 0.11 -1.13
CA LEU A 44 9.53 0.48 -1.28
C LEU A 44 9.16 0.42 -2.76
N TYR A 45 8.31 -0.53 -3.12
CA TYR A 45 7.76 -0.63 -4.47
C TYR A 45 6.53 0.26 -4.59
N ILE A 46 6.61 1.28 -5.43
CA ILE A 46 5.52 2.23 -5.67
C ILE A 46 4.98 2.02 -7.10
N PRO A 47 3.74 1.52 -7.25
CA PRO A 47 3.13 1.30 -8.55
C PRO A 47 3.10 2.58 -9.40
N GLY A 48 3.47 2.45 -10.68
CA GLY A 48 3.50 3.55 -11.66
C GLY A 48 3.03 3.13 -13.06
N GLY A 49 2.24 2.05 -13.14
CA GLY A 49 1.73 1.46 -14.39
C GLY A 49 0.52 2.22 -14.97
N ASN A 50 -0.66 1.60 -14.95
CA ASN A 50 -1.91 2.22 -15.42
C ASN A 50 -2.43 3.33 -14.49
N ALA A 51 -2.08 3.24 -13.21
CA ALA A 51 -2.47 4.19 -12.19
C ALA A 51 -1.24 4.56 -11.35
N VAL A 52 -1.19 5.83 -10.95
CA VAL A 52 -0.15 6.36 -10.07
C VAL A 52 -0.77 6.65 -8.73
N TYR A 53 -0.17 6.11 -7.67
CA TYR A 53 -0.71 6.21 -6.31
C TYR A 53 0.27 6.92 -5.37
N PRO A 54 0.20 8.26 -5.26
CA PRO A 54 0.93 9.00 -4.23
C PRO A 54 0.60 8.52 -2.81
N SER A 55 -0.62 8.03 -2.58
CA SER A 55 -1.03 7.41 -1.32
C SER A 55 -0.13 6.24 -0.92
N SER A 56 0.23 5.35 -1.85
CA SER A 56 1.13 4.22 -1.57
C SER A 56 2.51 4.68 -1.10
N LEU A 57 3.02 5.79 -1.67
CA LEU A 57 4.29 6.37 -1.21
C LEU A 57 4.16 6.88 0.23
N LEU A 58 3.09 7.63 0.55
CA LEU A 58 2.83 8.13 1.91
C LEU A 58 2.74 6.98 2.93
N MET A 59 1.95 5.95 2.60
CA MET A 59 1.69 4.81 3.48
C MET A 59 2.93 3.95 3.75
N ASN A 60 3.96 4.03 2.90
CA ASN A 60 5.20 3.27 3.08
C ASN A 60 6.33 4.10 3.70
N VAL A 61 6.54 5.34 3.23
CA VAL A 61 7.67 6.18 3.67
C VAL A 61 7.48 6.68 5.10
N ILE A 62 6.27 7.10 5.46
CA ILE A 62 5.99 7.67 6.79
C ILE A 62 6.27 6.66 7.92
N PRO A 63 5.73 5.43 7.93
CA PRO A 63 6.05 4.47 8.97
C PRO A 63 7.53 4.06 8.98
N ALA A 64 8.19 3.93 7.82
CA ALA A 64 9.62 3.63 7.76
C ALA A 64 10.46 4.72 8.45
N LYS A 65 10.10 6.00 8.26
CA LYS A 65 10.75 7.13 8.94
C LYS A 65 10.46 7.14 10.44
N ILE A 66 9.22 6.92 10.87
CA ILE A 66 8.85 6.86 12.30
C ILE A 66 9.60 5.75 13.03
N ALA A 67 9.72 4.59 12.38
CA ALA A 67 10.50 3.47 12.90
C ALA A 67 11.99 3.81 13.05
N GLY A 68 12.53 4.73 12.24
CA GLY A 68 13.93 5.15 12.25
C GLY A 68 14.79 4.40 11.24
N VAL A 69 14.21 3.90 10.15
CA VAL A 69 14.96 3.27 9.05
C VAL A 69 15.87 4.30 8.39
N LYS A 70 17.17 4.00 8.31
CA LYS A 70 18.18 4.95 7.84
C LYS A 70 18.26 5.03 6.31
N ARG A 71 18.10 3.90 5.63
CA ARG A 71 18.15 3.82 4.17
C ARG A 71 16.82 3.35 3.61
N ILE A 72 16.16 4.22 2.85
CA ILE A 72 14.89 3.93 2.20
C ILE A 72 15.12 4.02 0.69
N VAL A 73 14.97 2.90 0.00
CA VAL A 73 15.12 2.80 -1.45
C VAL A 73 13.73 2.77 -2.07
N VAL A 74 13.44 3.63 -3.03
CA VAL A 74 12.16 3.64 -3.74
C VAL A 74 12.36 3.12 -5.16
N VAL A 75 11.54 2.16 -5.58
CA VAL A 75 11.47 1.71 -6.97
C VAL A 75 10.09 2.03 -7.52
N THR A 76 10.04 2.64 -8.71
CA THR A 76 8.77 2.97 -9.37
C THR A 76 8.90 2.80 -10.88
N PRO A 77 8.05 1.97 -11.52
CA PRO A 77 8.06 1.87 -12.98
C PRO A 77 7.53 3.15 -13.61
N SER A 78 7.93 3.39 -14.85
CA SER A 78 7.34 4.43 -15.69
C SER A 78 7.09 3.87 -17.09
N LYS A 79 5.89 4.13 -17.63
CA LYS A 79 5.55 3.76 -19.01
C LYS A 79 6.12 4.70 -20.07
N SER A 80 6.34 5.97 -19.73
CA SER A 80 6.71 7.05 -20.67
C SER A 80 8.08 7.65 -20.38
N ASN A 81 8.92 6.92 -19.64
CA ASN A 81 10.15 7.42 -19.05
C ASN A 81 10.00 8.68 -18.16
N LYS A 82 8.78 9.07 -17.79
CA LYS A 82 8.49 10.18 -16.87
C LYS A 82 7.93 9.65 -15.55
N ILE A 83 8.50 10.09 -14.44
CA ILE A 83 7.93 9.87 -13.11
C ILE A 83 6.85 10.93 -12.87
N ASN A 84 5.77 10.56 -12.21
CA ASN A 84 4.70 11.50 -11.88
C ASN A 84 5.23 12.65 -11.01
N PRO A 85 4.91 13.92 -11.33
CA PRO A 85 5.44 15.08 -10.63
C PRO A 85 5.04 15.12 -9.14
N TYR A 86 3.87 14.57 -8.76
CA TYR A 86 3.47 14.47 -7.36
C TYR A 86 4.34 13.47 -6.59
N ILE A 87 4.73 12.36 -7.22
CA ILE A 87 5.67 11.40 -6.61
C ILE A 87 7.02 12.08 -6.39
N LEU A 88 7.54 12.79 -7.39
CA LEU A 88 8.80 13.53 -7.28
C LEU A 88 8.75 14.58 -6.16
N ALA A 89 7.70 15.40 -6.12
CA ALA A 89 7.53 16.42 -5.08
C ALA A 89 7.43 15.82 -3.67
N LEU A 90 6.80 14.65 -3.52
CA LEU A 90 6.73 13.95 -2.24
C LEU A 90 8.05 13.31 -1.85
N LEU A 91 8.79 12.73 -2.81
CA LEU A 91 10.13 12.18 -2.56
C LEU A 91 11.09 13.26 -2.07
N ASP A 92 11.06 14.44 -2.70
CA ASP A 92 11.83 15.61 -2.27
C ASP A 92 11.41 16.09 -0.86
N LEU A 93 10.10 16.20 -0.61
CA LEU A 93 9.56 16.55 0.71
C LEU A 93 9.99 15.55 1.80
N PHE A 94 10.12 14.27 1.45
CA PHE A 94 10.63 13.24 2.35
C PHE A 94 12.16 13.11 2.33
N SER A 95 12.89 13.91 1.54
CA SER A 95 14.35 13.79 1.40
C SER A 95 14.79 12.35 1.08
N ILE A 96 14.05 11.69 0.18
CA ILE A 96 14.38 10.34 -0.30
C ILE A 96 15.19 10.48 -1.58
N ASN A 97 16.47 10.15 -1.49
CA ASN A 97 17.43 10.41 -2.57
C ASN A 97 17.75 9.14 -3.38
N GLU A 98 17.40 7.96 -2.87
CA GLU A 98 17.68 6.69 -3.53
C GLU A 98 16.41 6.16 -4.23
N VAL A 99 16.19 6.65 -5.44
CA VAL A 99 14.98 6.39 -6.23
C VAL A 99 15.38 5.84 -7.59
N TYR A 100 14.81 4.71 -7.96
CA TYR A 100 15.09 4.04 -9.23
C TYR A 100 13.85 3.83 -10.06
N GLN A 101 13.96 4.15 -11.35
CA GLN A 101 12.89 4.01 -12.31
C GLN A 101 12.83 2.58 -12.88
N VAL A 102 12.54 1.62 -12.02
CA VAL A 102 12.44 0.19 -12.34
C VAL A 102 11.18 -0.38 -11.67
N GLY A 103 10.58 -1.42 -12.24
CA GLY A 103 9.38 -2.05 -11.67
C GLY A 103 9.29 -3.55 -11.90
N GLY A 104 8.11 -4.13 -11.69
CA GLY A 104 7.87 -5.56 -11.87
C GLY A 104 8.79 -6.45 -11.02
N ALA A 105 8.95 -7.70 -11.46
CA ALA A 105 9.75 -8.71 -10.78
C ALA A 105 11.25 -8.35 -10.73
N HIS A 106 11.78 -7.69 -11.76
CA HIS A 106 13.20 -7.32 -11.82
C HIS A 106 13.59 -6.25 -10.79
N ALA A 107 12.68 -5.31 -10.49
CA ALA A 107 12.91 -4.36 -9.39
C ALA A 107 12.95 -5.06 -8.03
N VAL A 108 12.06 -6.03 -7.80
CA VAL A 108 12.07 -6.84 -6.57
C VAL A 108 13.38 -7.63 -6.47
N ALA A 109 13.84 -8.25 -7.56
CA ALA A 109 15.11 -8.96 -7.59
C ALA A 109 16.31 -8.03 -7.32
N ALA A 110 16.34 -6.83 -7.93
CA ALA A 110 17.40 -5.86 -7.70
C ALA A 110 17.45 -5.39 -6.23
N LEU A 111 16.29 -5.19 -5.60
CA LEU A 111 16.20 -4.87 -4.17
C LEU A 111 16.63 -6.04 -3.28
N ALA A 112 16.32 -7.28 -3.66
CA ALA A 112 16.61 -8.45 -2.83
C ALA A 112 18.08 -8.90 -2.92
N TYR A 113 18.63 -8.96 -4.14
CA TYR A 113 19.96 -9.50 -4.42
C TYR A 113 21.03 -8.42 -4.56
N GLY A 114 20.62 -7.20 -4.85
CA GLY A 114 21.52 -6.11 -5.20
C GLY A 114 22.01 -6.18 -6.65
N THR A 115 22.48 -5.05 -7.14
CA THR A 115 23.19 -4.86 -8.41
C THR A 115 24.38 -3.92 -8.17
N ASP A 116 25.13 -3.61 -9.23
CA ASP A 116 26.19 -2.59 -9.15
C ASP A 116 25.63 -1.24 -8.67
N THR A 117 24.44 -0.88 -9.12
CA THR A 117 23.77 0.39 -8.85
C THR A 117 22.83 0.35 -7.62
N ILE A 118 22.04 -0.71 -7.46
CA ILE A 118 21.02 -0.83 -6.40
C ILE A 118 21.55 -1.80 -5.35
N LYS A 119 21.94 -1.32 -4.17
CA LYS A 119 22.38 -2.24 -3.10
C LYS A 119 21.17 -2.94 -2.46
N SER A 120 21.34 -4.21 -2.10
CA SER A 120 20.28 -5.01 -1.47
C SER A 120 19.71 -4.35 -0.22
N VAL A 121 18.44 -4.61 0.08
CA VAL A 121 17.74 -4.11 1.28
C VAL A 121 17.41 -5.24 2.26
N ASN A 122 17.02 -4.91 3.51
CA ASN A 122 16.63 -5.96 4.48
C ASN A 122 15.18 -6.41 4.31
N LYS A 123 14.29 -5.52 3.86
CA LYS A 123 12.86 -5.83 3.69
C LYS A 123 12.26 -5.04 2.53
N ILE A 124 11.40 -5.69 1.74
CA ILE A 124 10.68 -5.07 0.63
C ILE A 124 9.21 -4.90 1.01
N PHE A 125 8.68 -3.69 0.78
CA PHE A 125 7.30 -3.32 1.01
C PHE A 125 6.64 -2.82 -0.27
N GLY A 126 5.32 -2.81 -0.26
CA GLY A 126 4.50 -2.15 -1.28
C GLY A 126 3.72 -3.15 -2.13
N PRO A 127 2.51 -2.77 -2.55
CA PRO A 127 1.68 -3.59 -3.41
C PRO A 127 2.19 -3.59 -4.84
N GLY A 128 1.83 -4.59 -5.62
CA GLY A 128 2.10 -4.64 -7.04
C GLY A 128 1.23 -5.69 -7.72
N ASN A 129 1.37 -5.80 -9.04
CA ASN A 129 0.64 -6.82 -9.79
C ASN A 129 1.13 -8.24 -9.45
N ALA A 130 0.50 -9.25 -10.05
CA ALA A 130 0.83 -10.66 -9.85
C ALA A 130 2.33 -10.98 -9.99
N TYR A 131 3.04 -10.32 -10.90
CA TYR A 131 4.49 -10.50 -11.09
C TYR A 131 5.30 -10.00 -9.90
N VAL A 132 4.94 -8.84 -9.33
CA VAL A 132 5.59 -8.28 -8.14
C VAL A 132 5.29 -9.16 -6.92
N SER A 133 4.04 -9.56 -6.74
CA SER A 133 3.61 -10.44 -5.64
C SER A 133 4.33 -11.80 -5.71
N SER A 134 4.41 -12.41 -6.89
CA SER A 134 5.16 -13.66 -7.11
C SER A 134 6.66 -13.49 -6.85
N ALA A 135 7.27 -12.40 -7.33
CA ALA A 135 8.68 -12.13 -7.08
C ALA A 135 8.97 -11.94 -5.58
N LYS A 136 8.13 -11.20 -4.86
CA LYS A 136 8.25 -11.03 -3.39
C LYS A 136 8.20 -12.37 -2.68
N LYS A 137 7.28 -13.26 -3.08
CA LYS A 137 7.20 -14.63 -2.54
C LYS A 137 8.49 -15.41 -2.77
N GLN A 138 9.08 -15.32 -3.95
CA GLN A 138 10.30 -16.07 -4.30
C GLN A 138 11.55 -15.57 -3.56
N VAL A 139 11.63 -14.27 -3.25
CA VAL A 139 12.78 -13.69 -2.52
C VAL A 139 12.60 -13.71 -1.00
N PHE A 140 11.44 -14.14 -0.51
CA PHE A 140 11.20 -14.26 0.93
C PHE A 140 12.19 -15.25 1.56
N GLY A 141 12.74 -14.86 2.72
CA GLY A 141 13.81 -15.60 3.40
C GLY A 141 15.21 -15.05 3.09
N LYS A 142 15.43 -14.49 1.88
CA LYS A 142 16.63 -13.68 1.60
C LYS A 142 16.46 -12.26 2.13
N VAL A 143 15.29 -11.69 1.89
CA VAL A 143 14.83 -10.42 2.46
C VAL A 143 13.47 -10.64 3.11
N GLY A 144 13.12 -9.78 4.07
CA GLY A 144 11.76 -9.73 4.56
C GLY A 144 10.82 -9.23 3.46
N ILE A 145 9.56 -9.64 3.53
CA ILE A 145 8.47 -9.01 2.79
C ILE A 145 7.35 -8.64 3.77
N ASP A 146 6.53 -7.65 3.43
CA ASP A 146 5.31 -7.29 4.17
C ASP A 146 4.23 -8.35 4.00
N LEU A 147 3.67 -8.47 2.80
CA LEU A 147 2.57 -9.35 2.45
C LEU A 147 2.59 -9.65 0.94
N ILE A 148 2.06 -10.81 0.58
CA ILE A 148 1.75 -11.16 -0.80
C ILE A 148 0.36 -10.59 -1.05
N ALA A 149 0.30 -9.46 -1.75
CA ALA A 149 -0.97 -8.79 -2.00
C ALA A 149 -1.77 -9.63 -3.00
N GLY A 150 -2.96 -10.05 -2.58
CA GLY A 150 -4.00 -10.52 -3.47
C GLY A 150 -4.68 -9.35 -4.19
N PRO A 151 -5.72 -9.64 -4.99
CA PRO A 151 -6.57 -8.62 -5.53
C PRO A 151 -7.20 -7.76 -4.43
N SER A 152 -7.62 -6.56 -4.82
CA SER A 152 -8.27 -5.62 -3.92
C SER A 152 -9.69 -6.10 -3.59
N GLU A 153 -10.05 -6.16 -2.31
CA GLU A 153 -11.37 -6.64 -1.85
C GLU A 153 -12.09 -5.60 -0.98
N ILE A 154 -13.42 -5.58 -1.03
CA ILE A 154 -14.26 -4.85 -0.08
C ILE A 154 -15.47 -5.71 0.32
N VAL A 155 -15.79 -5.71 1.61
CA VAL A 155 -17.02 -6.32 2.13
C VAL A 155 -17.82 -5.22 2.81
N VAL A 156 -19.01 -4.93 2.28
CA VAL A 156 -19.97 -4.01 2.90
C VAL A 156 -21.02 -4.83 3.62
N VAL A 157 -21.16 -4.61 4.93
CA VAL A 157 -22.25 -5.17 5.73
C VAL A 157 -23.26 -4.05 5.96
N ALA A 158 -24.45 -4.16 5.37
CA ALA A 158 -25.47 -3.12 5.43
C ALA A 158 -26.87 -3.70 5.60
N ASP A 159 -27.63 -3.13 6.51
CA ASP A 159 -29.06 -3.38 6.66
C ASP A 159 -29.88 -2.49 5.70
N LYS A 160 -31.18 -2.73 5.68
CA LYS A 160 -32.15 -2.02 4.85
C LYS A 160 -32.32 -0.52 5.11
N ASP A 161 -31.86 -0.03 6.26
CA ASP A 161 -32.04 1.38 6.65
C ASP A 161 -30.95 2.29 6.04
N ASN A 162 -30.01 1.69 5.31
CA ASN A 162 -28.98 2.39 4.56
C ASN A 162 -29.48 2.93 3.21
N ASN A 163 -28.78 3.91 2.65
CA ASN A 163 -29.04 4.38 1.29
C ASN A 163 -28.41 3.41 0.26
N PRO A 164 -29.20 2.76 -0.62
CA PRO A 164 -28.67 1.81 -1.61
C PRO A 164 -27.63 2.42 -2.56
N GLN A 165 -27.74 3.71 -2.89
CA GLN A 165 -26.78 4.39 -3.77
C GLN A 165 -25.42 4.59 -3.12
N TRP A 166 -25.38 4.80 -1.80
CA TRP A 166 -24.12 4.94 -1.06
C TRP A 166 -23.40 3.61 -0.99
N VAL A 167 -24.12 2.53 -0.65
CA VAL A 167 -23.57 1.17 -0.66
C VAL A 167 -23.07 0.77 -2.05
N ALA A 168 -23.84 1.08 -3.11
CA ALA A 168 -23.40 0.85 -4.48
C ALA A 168 -22.11 1.62 -4.81
N SER A 169 -22.01 2.88 -4.40
CA SER A 169 -20.81 3.70 -4.60
C SER A 169 -19.58 3.11 -3.89
N ASP A 170 -19.74 2.63 -2.65
CA ASP A 170 -18.64 1.99 -1.89
C ASP A 170 -18.16 0.70 -2.57
N LEU A 171 -19.08 -0.14 -3.05
CA LEU A 171 -18.74 -1.37 -3.78
C LEU A 171 -18.02 -1.08 -5.09
N ILE A 172 -18.49 -0.08 -5.84
CA ILE A 172 -17.87 0.36 -7.11
C ILE A 172 -16.49 0.94 -6.87
N ALA A 173 -16.29 1.72 -5.80
CA ALA A 173 -15.02 2.36 -5.49
C ALA A 173 -13.85 1.37 -5.40
N GLN A 174 -14.11 0.13 -4.96
CA GLN A 174 -13.10 -0.94 -4.98
C GLN A 174 -13.03 -1.68 -6.32
N ALA A 175 -14.17 -1.92 -6.97
CA ALA A 175 -14.23 -2.62 -8.25
C ALA A 175 -13.44 -1.88 -9.35
N GLU A 176 -13.44 -0.53 -9.34
CA GLU A 176 -12.74 0.26 -10.35
C GLU A 176 -11.20 0.26 -10.26
N HIS A 177 -10.63 -0.41 -9.26
CA HIS A 177 -9.18 -0.44 -9.05
C HIS A 177 -8.44 -1.43 -9.96
N ASP A 178 -8.99 -2.63 -10.17
CA ASP A 178 -8.39 -3.73 -10.94
C ASP A 178 -9.47 -4.68 -11.44
N GLU A 179 -9.28 -5.30 -12.60
CA GLU A 179 -10.22 -6.29 -13.18
C GLU A 179 -10.40 -7.54 -12.30
N ASN A 180 -9.46 -7.81 -11.39
CA ASN A 180 -9.53 -8.91 -10.45
C ASN A 180 -10.06 -8.49 -9.07
N SER A 181 -10.45 -7.21 -8.87
CA SER A 181 -11.03 -6.74 -7.61
C SER A 181 -12.34 -7.48 -7.29
N GLN A 182 -12.64 -7.64 -5.99
CA GLN A 182 -13.87 -8.28 -5.54
C GLN A 182 -14.65 -7.38 -4.57
N SER A 183 -15.93 -7.16 -4.87
CA SER A 183 -16.84 -6.38 -4.03
C SER A 183 -18.00 -7.24 -3.57
N ILE A 184 -18.23 -7.31 -2.25
CA ILE A 184 -19.22 -8.20 -1.62
C ILE A 184 -20.15 -7.36 -0.75
N LEU A 185 -21.46 -7.53 -0.94
CA LEU A 185 -22.49 -7.04 -0.04
C LEU A 185 -23.02 -8.19 0.82
N ILE A 186 -23.06 -7.98 2.14
CA ILE A 186 -23.77 -8.82 3.09
C ILE A 186 -24.93 -7.99 3.65
N THR A 187 -26.15 -8.49 3.45
CA THR A 187 -27.38 -7.88 3.95
C THR A 187 -28.38 -8.97 4.35
N ASP A 188 -29.29 -8.64 5.24
CA ASP A 188 -30.37 -9.50 5.71
C ASP A 188 -31.68 -9.31 4.92
N GLU A 189 -31.75 -8.32 4.02
CA GLU A 189 -32.94 -8.04 3.20
C GLU A 189 -32.67 -8.17 1.69
N ASN A 190 -33.39 -9.07 1.03
CA ASN A 190 -33.28 -9.27 -0.42
C ASN A 190 -33.71 -8.03 -1.23
N ASP A 191 -34.73 -7.30 -0.78
CA ASP A 191 -35.21 -6.11 -1.48
C ASP A 191 -34.17 -4.98 -1.45
N PHE A 192 -33.45 -4.83 -0.34
CA PHE A 192 -32.31 -3.92 -0.26
C PHE A 192 -31.19 -4.31 -1.23
N ALA A 193 -30.80 -5.60 -1.27
CA ALA A 193 -29.80 -6.08 -2.21
C ALA A 193 -30.16 -5.76 -3.68
N ASN A 194 -31.43 -5.97 -4.06
CA ASN A 194 -31.93 -5.65 -5.40
C ASN A 194 -31.84 -4.14 -5.71
N LYS A 195 -32.16 -3.27 -4.75
CA LYS A 195 -32.02 -1.81 -4.89
C LYS A 195 -30.54 -1.39 -5.06
N VAL A 196 -29.62 -2.03 -4.34
CA VAL A 196 -28.17 -1.80 -4.51
C VAL A 196 -27.73 -2.23 -5.91
N ILE A 197 -28.13 -3.42 -6.38
CA ILE A 197 -27.81 -3.90 -7.74
C ILE A 197 -28.34 -2.94 -8.82
N SER A 198 -29.55 -2.41 -8.66
CA SER A 198 -30.09 -1.39 -9.57
C SER A 198 -29.22 -0.12 -9.56
N SER A 199 -28.87 0.36 -8.36
CA SER A 199 -28.03 1.55 -8.19
C SER A 199 -26.64 1.37 -8.80
N ILE A 200 -26.06 0.16 -8.73
CA ILE A 200 -24.78 -0.16 -9.37
C ILE A 200 -24.88 0.01 -10.88
N LYS A 201 -25.95 -0.52 -11.51
CA LYS A 201 -26.15 -0.40 -12.97
C LYS A 201 -26.25 1.07 -13.38
N ASP A 202 -27.08 1.84 -12.67
CA ASP A 202 -27.30 3.25 -12.98
C ASP A 202 -26.03 4.10 -12.85
N LEU A 203 -25.25 3.86 -11.79
CA LEU A 203 -23.98 4.57 -11.55
C LEU A 203 -22.90 4.16 -12.54
N ASN A 204 -22.80 2.86 -12.88
CA ASN A 204 -21.73 2.34 -13.73
C ASN A 204 -21.76 2.95 -15.14
N GLU A 205 -22.94 3.27 -15.69
CA GLU A 205 -23.04 3.87 -17.02
C GLU A 205 -22.30 5.20 -17.16
N GLN A 206 -22.16 5.93 -16.05
CA GLN A 206 -21.56 7.27 -15.98
C GLN A 206 -20.05 7.23 -15.72
N LEU A 207 -19.49 6.07 -15.39
CA LEU A 207 -18.10 5.97 -14.93
C LEU A 207 -17.11 5.69 -16.08
N PRO A 208 -15.92 6.30 -16.05
CA PRO A 208 -14.91 6.13 -17.10
C PRO A 208 -14.34 4.71 -17.15
N LYS A 209 -14.38 3.98 -16.03
CA LYS A 209 -13.83 2.63 -15.87
C LYS A 209 -14.88 1.52 -15.87
N LYS A 210 -16.06 1.78 -16.43
CA LYS A 210 -17.20 0.85 -16.42
C LYS A 210 -16.97 -0.55 -17.00
N GLN A 211 -15.88 -0.74 -17.74
CA GLN A 211 -15.51 -2.03 -18.32
C GLN A 211 -14.88 -3.00 -17.31
N ILE A 212 -14.38 -2.50 -16.17
CA ILE A 212 -13.72 -3.32 -15.13
C ILE A 212 -14.52 -3.36 -13.82
N ILE A 213 -15.70 -2.71 -13.79
CA ILE A 213 -16.64 -2.69 -12.66
C ILE A 213 -17.71 -3.75 -12.87
#